data_AF-A0A3M2B5G7-F1
#
_entry.id   AF-A0A3M2B5G7-F1
#
_cell.length_a   1.000
_cell.length_b   1.000
_cell.length_c   1.000
_cell.angle_alpha   90.00
_cell.angle_beta   90.00
_cell.angle_gamma   90.00
#
_symmetry.space_group_name_H-M   'P 1'
#
loop_
_entity.id
_entity.type
_entity.pdbx_description
1 polymer ?
#
loop_
_entity_poly.entity_id
_entity_poly.type
_entity_poly.pdbx_seq_one_letter_code
_entity_poly.pdbx_strand_id
1 'polypeptide(L)'
;MYLSELKQKSISELTELAKSLKIEGAANLRKQELIFAILQGQTEKNGVIFGEGVLETLSDGFGFLRAPDSNYLPGPDDIYISPSQIRRFGLRTGDVVSGQIRPPKEGERYFALLKVEKINYDDPEVQRDKILFDNLTPLYPQERINLEFDPEEYCTRVMELIAPIGKGQRGLIVAAPRTGKTMLLQAVARAILHNHPEIILIVLLIDERPEEVTDWQRQVKNAEVISSTFDEPAQRHAQVSEIVMEKAKRLVEHKRDVVILLDSITRLARAYNTIAPPSGRVLSGGLDSNALQRPKRFFGAARNIENGGSLTILATALIDTGSRMDDVIFEEFKGTGNMEVHLDRRLADKRIFPAIDISQSGTRKEELLVDRDRLNKMWILRKVLSPLGTMEAMEFLMDKIVGTKSNQEFLQSMNR
;
A
#
# COMPACT_ATOMS: atom_id res chain seq x y z
N MET A 1 -20.24 -19.62 -5.12
CA MET A 1 -19.15 -19.34 -6.09
C MET A 1 -18.80 -17.87 -5.97
N TYR A 2 -17.52 -17.52 -5.85
CA TYR A 2 -17.11 -16.12 -5.75
C TYR A 2 -16.86 -15.52 -7.13
N LEU A 3 -17.33 -14.29 -7.35
CA LEU A 3 -17.06 -13.54 -8.58
C LEU A 3 -15.55 -13.41 -8.84
N SER A 4 -14.77 -13.17 -7.80
CA SER A 4 -13.30 -13.03 -7.87
C SER A 4 -12.61 -14.29 -8.39
N GLU A 5 -13.06 -15.48 -8.01
CA GLU A 5 -12.51 -16.76 -8.48
C GLU A 5 -12.71 -16.94 -10.00
N LEU A 6 -13.86 -16.51 -10.53
CA LEU A 6 -14.13 -16.58 -11.97
C LEU A 6 -13.26 -15.60 -12.76
N LYS A 7 -12.99 -14.41 -12.21
CA LYS A 7 -12.13 -13.42 -12.88
C LYS A 7 -10.69 -13.91 -13.04
N GLN A 8 -10.19 -14.70 -12.09
CA GLN A 8 -8.83 -15.24 -12.12
C GLN A 8 -8.65 -16.38 -13.13
N LYS A 9 -9.73 -17.05 -13.55
CA LYS A 9 -9.66 -18.14 -14.53
C LYS A 9 -9.28 -17.65 -15.93
N SER A 10 -8.56 -18.50 -16.64
CA SER A 10 -8.25 -18.34 -18.06
C SER A 10 -9.51 -18.48 -18.91
N ILE A 11 -9.47 -17.93 -20.13
CA ILE A 11 -10.64 -17.99 -21.04
C ILE A 11 -10.98 -19.44 -21.43
N SER A 12 -9.98 -20.30 -21.51
CA SER A 12 -10.13 -21.75 -21.73
C SER A 12 -10.91 -22.41 -20.58
N GLU A 13 -10.51 -22.16 -19.32
CA GLU A 13 -11.20 -22.71 -18.15
C GLU A 13 -12.63 -22.19 -18.04
N LEU A 14 -12.86 -20.91 -18.33
CA LEU A 14 -14.21 -20.33 -18.34
C LEU A 14 -15.08 -20.95 -19.43
N THR A 15 -14.52 -21.22 -20.61
CA THR A 15 -15.26 -21.86 -21.71
C THR A 15 -15.62 -23.30 -21.37
N GLU A 16 -14.75 -24.05 -20.71
CA GLU A 16 -15.04 -25.40 -20.21
C GLU A 16 -16.15 -25.38 -19.15
N LEU A 17 -16.07 -24.43 -18.21
CA LEU A 17 -17.11 -24.25 -17.20
C LEU A 17 -18.46 -23.91 -17.85
N ALA A 18 -18.47 -23.02 -18.85
CA ALA A 18 -19.68 -22.65 -19.59
C ALA A 18 -20.30 -23.84 -20.36
N LYS A 19 -19.46 -24.72 -20.94
CA LYS A 19 -19.91 -25.97 -21.56
C LYS A 19 -20.57 -26.90 -20.54
N SER A 20 -19.99 -27.04 -19.34
CA SER A 20 -20.56 -27.86 -18.26
C SER A 20 -21.94 -27.33 -17.80
N LEU A 21 -22.15 -26.02 -17.90
CA LEU A 21 -23.41 -25.35 -17.60
C LEU A 21 -24.40 -25.32 -18.77
N LYS A 22 -24.02 -25.83 -19.95
CA LYS A 22 -24.82 -25.84 -21.20
C LYS A 22 -25.18 -24.44 -21.70
N ILE A 23 -24.26 -23.49 -21.60
CA ILE A 23 -24.45 -22.12 -22.10
C ILE A 23 -24.18 -22.09 -23.61
N GLU A 24 -25.19 -21.69 -24.40
CA GLU A 24 -25.06 -21.57 -25.86
C GLU A 24 -24.21 -20.35 -26.24
N GLY A 25 -23.44 -20.46 -27.33
CA GLY A 25 -22.65 -19.34 -27.86
C GLY A 25 -21.44 -18.92 -27.01
N ALA A 26 -21.10 -19.65 -25.94
CA ALA A 26 -20.03 -19.30 -24.99
C ALA A 26 -18.66 -18.99 -25.65
N ALA A 27 -18.34 -19.64 -26.78
CA ALA A 27 -17.09 -19.42 -27.50
C ALA A 27 -16.97 -18.04 -28.17
N ASN A 28 -18.09 -17.35 -28.40
CA ASN A 28 -18.13 -16.04 -29.05
C ASN A 28 -18.27 -14.89 -28.05
N LEU A 29 -18.41 -15.19 -26.75
CA LEU A 29 -18.56 -14.20 -25.70
C LEU A 29 -17.20 -13.65 -25.28
N ARG A 30 -17.14 -12.34 -25.00
CA ARG A 30 -15.98 -11.75 -24.33
C ARG A 30 -15.89 -12.31 -22.91
N LYS A 31 -14.70 -12.28 -22.31
CA LYS A 31 -14.47 -12.83 -20.94
C LYS A 31 -15.51 -12.36 -19.92
N GLN A 32 -15.88 -11.07 -19.94
CA GLN A 32 -16.90 -10.52 -19.05
C GLN A 32 -18.30 -11.08 -19.32
N GLU A 33 -18.72 -11.12 -20.57
CA GLU A 33 -20.02 -11.69 -20.98
C GLU A 33 -20.09 -13.20 -20.66
N LEU A 34 -18.97 -13.89 -20.79
CA LEU A 34 -18.84 -15.30 -20.44
C LEU A 34 -18.97 -15.53 -18.94
N ILE A 35 -18.28 -14.74 -18.11
CA ILE A 35 -18.44 -14.77 -16.64
C ILE A 35 -19.89 -14.50 -16.26
N PHE A 36 -20.52 -13.51 -16.91
CA PHE A 36 -21.92 -13.19 -16.69
C PHE A 36 -22.85 -14.38 -16.99
N ALA A 37 -22.69 -14.99 -18.16
CA ALA A 37 -23.50 -16.13 -18.57
C ALA A 37 -23.30 -17.34 -17.63
N ILE A 38 -22.06 -17.60 -17.20
CA ILE A 38 -21.73 -18.65 -16.21
C ILE A 38 -22.48 -18.41 -14.91
N LEU A 39 -22.43 -17.18 -14.39
CA LEU A 39 -23.12 -16.82 -13.15
C LEU A 39 -24.64 -16.94 -13.28
N GLN A 40 -25.21 -16.53 -14.41
CA GLN A 40 -26.64 -16.66 -14.67
C GLN A 40 -27.07 -18.13 -14.71
N GLY A 41 -26.40 -18.97 -15.50
CA GLY A 41 -26.70 -20.41 -15.60
C GLY A 41 -26.49 -21.16 -14.28
N GLN A 42 -25.61 -20.67 -13.40
CA GLN A 42 -25.41 -21.23 -12.06
C GLN A 42 -26.51 -20.82 -11.09
N THR A 43 -27.01 -19.58 -11.18
CA THR A 43 -28.12 -19.08 -10.36
C THR A 43 -29.42 -19.84 -10.68
N GLU A 44 -29.66 -20.13 -11.96
CA GLU A 44 -30.80 -20.93 -12.42
C GLU A 44 -30.79 -22.37 -11.86
N LYS A 45 -29.61 -22.87 -11.45
CA LYS A 45 -29.46 -24.17 -10.76
C LYS A 45 -29.47 -24.05 -9.22
N ASN A 46 -30.07 -22.99 -8.66
CA ASN A 46 -30.09 -22.66 -7.23
C ASN A 46 -28.72 -22.39 -6.60
N GLY A 47 -27.73 -21.97 -7.39
CA GLY A 47 -26.43 -21.53 -6.87
C GLY A 47 -26.50 -20.12 -6.27
N VAL A 48 -25.92 -19.93 -5.07
CA VAL A 48 -25.71 -18.60 -4.50
C VAL A 48 -24.38 -18.03 -5.00
N ILE A 49 -24.42 -16.78 -5.48
CA ILE A 49 -23.24 -16.04 -5.94
C ILE A 49 -22.78 -15.09 -4.84
N PHE A 50 -21.47 -15.03 -4.63
CA PHE A 50 -20.84 -14.13 -3.67
C PHE A 50 -19.96 -13.11 -4.39
N GLY A 51 -19.97 -11.88 -3.89
CA GLY A 51 -19.12 -10.79 -4.35
C GLY A 51 -18.45 -10.11 -3.16
N GLU A 52 -17.30 -9.50 -3.43
CA GLU A 52 -16.56 -8.67 -2.49
C GLU A 52 -16.01 -7.46 -3.24
N GLY A 53 -15.98 -6.31 -2.58
CA GLY A 53 -15.29 -5.13 -3.09
C GLY A 53 -15.23 -4.02 -2.05
N VAL A 54 -14.55 -2.94 -2.41
CA VAL A 54 -14.40 -1.74 -1.56
C VAL A 54 -15.49 -0.75 -1.93
N LEU A 55 -16.27 -0.33 -0.94
CA LEU A 55 -17.35 0.62 -1.16
C LEU A 55 -16.83 1.99 -1.58
N GLU A 56 -17.37 2.52 -2.68
CA GLU A 56 -17.35 3.94 -3.02
C GLU A 56 -18.79 4.48 -3.01
N THR A 57 -19.09 5.40 -2.09
CA THR A 57 -20.40 6.07 -2.05
C THR A 57 -20.40 7.30 -2.95
N LEU A 58 -21.44 7.45 -3.77
CA LEU A 58 -21.64 8.59 -4.66
C LEU A 58 -22.56 9.65 -4.01
N SER A 59 -22.62 10.84 -4.62
CA SER A 59 -23.38 11.99 -4.12
C SER A 59 -24.86 11.70 -3.87
N ASP A 60 -25.44 10.82 -4.69
CA ASP A 60 -26.87 10.47 -4.63
C ASP A 60 -27.17 9.42 -3.55
N GLY A 61 -26.17 9.05 -2.74
CA GLY A 61 -26.31 8.18 -1.57
C GLY A 61 -26.31 6.68 -1.85
N PHE A 62 -26.29 6.26 -3.11
CA PHE A 62 -25.97 4.88 -3.49
C PHE A 62 -24.46 4.70 -3.67
N GLY A 63 -24.00 3.46 -3.84
CA GLY A 63 -22.59 3.20 -4.05
C GLY A 63 -22.32 1.97 -4.89
N PHE A 64 -21.04 1.77 -5.17
CA PHE A 64 -20.53 0.59 -5.86
C PHE A 64 -19.41 -0.05 -5.05
N LEU A 65 -19.38 -1.38 -5.01
CA LEU A 65 -18.23 -2.13 -4.53
C LEU A 65 -17.24 -2.26 -5.69
N ARG A 66 -16.15 -1.49 -5.60
CA ARG A 66 -15.06 -1.47 -6.58
C ARG A 66 -14.13 -2.64 -6.35
N ALA A 67 -13.67 -3.24 -7.44
CA ALA A 67 -12.83 -4.43 -7.38
C ALA A 67 -11.32 -4.07 -7.34
N PRO A 68 -10.50 -4.71 -6.49
CA PRO A 68 -9.06 -4.45 -6.43
C PRO A 68 -8.32 -4.78 -7.73
N ASP A 69 -8.77 -5.79 -8.47
CA ASP A 69 -8.19 -6.22 -9.76
C ASP A 69 -8.35 -5.17 -10.87
N SER A 70 -9.34 -4.29 -10.73
CA SER A 70 -9.53 -3.12 -11.60
C SER A 70 -8.90 -1.84 -11.02
N ASN A 71 -8.00 -1.93 -10.04
CA ASN A 71 -7.39 -0.78 -9.34
C ASN A 71 -8.42 0.20 -8.77
N TYR A 72 -9.56 -0.33 -8.30
CA TYR A 72 -10.71 0.45 -7.83
C TYR A 72 -11.36 1.38 -8.85
N LEU A 73 -11.15 1.12 -10.14
CA LEU A 73 -11.84 1.84 -11.20
C LEU A 73 -13.30 1.44 -11.32
N PRO A 74 -14.15 2.36 -11.80
CA PRO A 74 -15.47 2.02 -12.27
C PRO A 74 -15.40 0.94 -13.37
N GLY A 75 -15.99 -0.21 -13.07
CA GLY A 75 -16.03 -1.37 -13.94
C GLY A 75 -17.46 -1.83 -14.22
N PRO A 76 -17.71 -2.52 -15.34
CA PRO A 76 -19.03 -3.10 -15.63
C PRO A 76 -19.42 -4.23 -14.67
N ASP A 77 -18.43 -4.79 -13.97
CA ASP A 77 -18.55 -5.86 -12.98
C ASP A 77 -18.64 -5.35 -11.54
N ASP A 78 -18.78 -4.04 -11.34
CA ASP A 78 -19.02 -3.45 -10.04
C ASP A 78 -20.37 -3.89 -9.46
N ILE A 79 -20.41 -4.00 -8.13
CA ILE A 79 -21.59 -4.43 -7.41
C ILE A 79 -22.29 -3.20 -6.85
N TYR A 80 -23.50 -2.92 -7.35
CA TYR A 80 -24.38 -1.91 -6.82
C TYR A 80 -24.79 -2.22 -5.38
N ILE A 81 -24.71 -1.21 -4.52
CA ILE A 81 -25.26 -1.22 -3.17
C ILE A 81 -26.27 -0.07 -3.01
N SER A 82 -27.43 -0.39 -2.43
CA SER A 82 -28.50 0.58 -2.30
C SER A 82 -28.27 1.58 -1.16
N PRO A 83 -28.86 2.79 -1.22
CA PRO A 83 -28.84 3.73 -0.10
C PRO A 83 -29.46 3.17 1.19
N SER A 84 -30.39 2.21 1.08
CA SER A 84 -31.00 1.55 2.25
C SER A 84 -30.02 0.59 2.93
N GLN A 85 -29.21 -0.15 2.16
CA GLN A 85 -28.17 -1.02 2.70
C GLN A 85 -27.05 -0.20 3.35
N ILE A 86 -26.57 0.85 2.69
CA ILE A 86 -25.55 1.77 3.23
C ILE A 86 -26.01 2.33 4.58
N ARG A 87 -27.23 2.87 4.66
CA ARG A 87 -27.76 3.41 5.92
C ARG A 87 -27.97 2.34 6.99
N ARG A 88 -28.50 1.17 6.63
CA ARG A 88 -28.79 0.08 7.59
C ARG A 88 -27.55 -0.41 8.33
N PHE A 89 -26.42 -0.47 7.64
CA PHE A 89 -25.15 -0.97 8.17
C PHE A 89 -24.16 0.14 8.53
N GLY A 90 -24.53 1.43 8.37
CA GLY A 90 -23.63 2.55 8.65
C GLY A 90 -22.35 2.52 7.81
N LEU A 91 -22.46 2.10 6.54
CA LEU A 91 -21.32 1.95 5.65
C LEU A 91 -20.78 3.29 5.19
N ARG A 92 -19.47 3.36 4.96
CA ARG A 92 -18.76 4.52 4.44
C ARG A 92 -17.81 4.11 3.32
N THR A 93 -17.43 5.06 2.47
CA THR A 93 -16.37 4.83 1.48
C THR A 93 -15.14 4.20 2.15
N GLY A 94 -14.59 3.18 1.50
CA GLY A 94 -13.47 2.38 2.00
C GLY A 94 -13.89 1.09 2.70
N ASP A 95 -15.15 0.91 3.13
CA ASP A 95 -15.55 -0.34 3.79
C ASP A 95 -15.45 -1.51 2.79
N VAL A 96 -14.73 -2.57 3.17
CA VAL A 96 -14.70 -3.82 2.40
C VAL A 96 -15.98 -4.57 2.70
N VAL A 97 -16.82 -4.77 1.69
CA VAL A 97 -18.12 -5.44 1.87
C VAL A 97 -18.11 -6.71 1.06
N SER A 98 -18.46 -7.82 1.71
CA SER A 98 -18.71 -9.09 1.02
C SER A 98 -20.06 -9.67 1.37
N GLY A 99 -20.63 -10.41 0.42
CA GLY A 99 -21.90 -11.07 0.61
C GLY A 99 -22.53 -11.57 -0.67
N GLN A 100 -23.82 -11.92 -0.57
CA GLN A 100 -24.56 -12.53 -1.66
C GLN A 100 -24.93 -11.47 -2.69
N ILE A 101 -24.64 -11.74 -3.96
CA ILE A 101 -24.96 -10.86 -5.09
C ILE A 101 -25.92 -11.56 -6.05
N ARG A 102 -26.59 -10.75 -6.87
CA ARG A 102 -27.38 -11.23 -8.01
C ARG A 102 -26.94 -10.54 -9.30
N PRO A 103 -27.11 -11.21 -10.46
CA PRO A 103 -26.98 -10.54 -11.74
C PRO A 103 -28.04 -9.42 -11.91
N PRO A 104 -27.75 -8.43 -12.76
CA PRO A 104 -28.72 -7.43 -13.20
C PRO A 104 -29.94 -8.08 -13.84
N LYS A 105 -31.11 -7.53 -13.54
CA LYS A 105 -32.37 -7.85 -14.22
C LYS A 105 -32.49 -7.05 -15.52
N GLU A 106 -33.53 -7.33 -16.29
CA GLU A 106 -33.86 -6.56 -17.49
C GLU A 106 -33.95 -5.05 -17.18
N GLY A 107 -33.15 -4.25 -17.89
CA GLY A 107 -33.02 -2.80 -17.66
C GLY A 107 -31.94 -2.38 -16.65
N GLU A 108 -31.35 -3.30 -15.89
CA GLU A 108 -30.23 -3.04 -14.99
C GLU A 108 -28.87 -3.32 -15.69
N ARG A 109 -27.81 -2.63 -15.26
CA ARG A 109 -26.45 -2.77 -15.86
C ARG A 109 -25.43 -3.47 -14.97
N TYR A 110 -25.64 -3.47 -13.65
CA TYR A 110 -24.65 -3.89 -12.66
C TYR A 110 -25.17 -5.05 -11.80
N PHE A 111 -24.25 -5.83 -11.24
CA PHE A 111 -24.60 -6.76 -10.17
C PHE A 111 -25.19 -5.99 -8.98
N ALA A 112 -26.09 -6.60 -8.23
CA ALA A 112 -26.67 -5.97 -7.04
C ALA A 112 -26.40 -6.82 -5.80
N LEU A 113 -26.00 -6.17 -4.70
CA LEU A 113 -25.84 -6.84 -3.42
C LEU A 113 -27.22 -7.21 -2.85
N LEU A 114 -27.45 -8.49 -2.60
CA LEU A 114 -28.67 -9.00 -1.98
C LEU A 114 -28.57 -8.96 -0.45
N LYS A 115 -27.48 -9.49 0.09
CA LYS A 115 -27.26 -9.65 1.53
C LYS A 115 -25.81 -9.38 1.86
N VAL A 116 -25.57 -8.46 2.79
CA VAL A 116 -24.25 -8.25 3.39
C VAL A 116 -23.95 -9.43 4.33
N GLU A 117 -22.80 -10.06 4.17
CA GLU A 117 -22.33 -11.12 5.05
C GLU A 117 -21.19 -10.68 5.94
N LYS A 118 -20.22 -9.91 5.42
CA LYS A 118 -19.12 -9.36 6.21
C LYS A 118 -18.83 -7.91 5.83
N ILE A 119 -18.32 -7.17 6.81
CA ILE A 119 -17.82 -5.80 6.64
C ILE A 119 -16.42 -5.75 7.25
N ASN A 120 -15.42 -5.34 6.46
CA ASN A 120 -14.02 -5.29 6.86
C ASN A 120 -13.53 -6.63 7.46
N TYR A 121 -13.99 -7.74 6.88
CA TYR A 121 -13.70 -9.13 7.27
C TYR A 121 -14.33 -9.61 8.57
N ASP A 122 -15.11 -8.76 9.26
CA ASP A 122 -15.82 -9.09 10.49
C ASP A 122 -17.35 -9.19 10.24
N ASP A 123 -18.08 -9.67 11.25
CA ASP A 123 -19.53 -9.72 11.21
C ASP A 123 -20.14 -8.30 11.18
N PRO A 124 -21.24 -8.05 10.44
CA PRO A 124 -21.79 -6.71 10.26
C PRO A 124 -22.26 -6.03 11.55
N GLU A 125 -22.46 -6.79 12.63
CA GLU A 125 -22.84 -6.27 13.94
C GLU A 125 -21.70 -5.49 14.61
N VAL A 126 -20.45 -5.90 14.40
CA VAL A 126 -19.24 -5.27 14.96
C VAL A 126 -19.08 -3.82 14.45
N GLN A 127 -19.54 -3.55 13.23
CA GLN A 127 -19.47 -2.22 12.60
C GLN A 127 -20.16 -1.11 13.42
N ARG A 128 -21.16 -1.45 14.26
CA ARG A 128 -21.93 -0.46 15.02
C ARG A 128 -21.19 0.14 16.21
N ASP A 129 -20.29 -0.64 16.81
CA ASP A 129 -19.59 -0.27 18.05
C ASP A 129 -18.18 0.29 17.79
N LYS A 130 -17.81 0.51 16.52
CA LYS A 130 -16.47 0.99 16.17
C LYS A 130 -16.28 2.47 16.45
N ILE A 131 -15.08 2.83 16.88
CA ILE A 131 -14.65 4.22 17.00
C ILE A 131 -14.11 4.68 15.64
N LEU A 132 -14.48 5.88 15.22
CA LEU A 132 -14.02 6.46 13.97
C LEU A 132 -12.51 6.71 14.00
N PHE A 133 -11.83 6.51 12.86
CA PHE A 133 -10.37 6.68 12.77
C PHE A 133 -9.85 8.01 13.33
N ASP A 134 -10.56 9.11 13.06
CA ASP A 134 -10.18 10.45 13.51
C ASP A 134 -10.32 10.66 15.03
N ASN A 135 -11.10 9.82 15.71
CA ASN A 135 -11.29 9.84 17.16
C ASN A 135 -10.32 8.91 17.92
N LEU A 136 -9.53 8.11 17.18
CA LEU A 136 -8.59 7.18 17.79
C LEU A 136 -7.33 7.91 18.29
N THR A 137 -6.86 7.55 19.48
CA THR A 137 -5.67 8.17 20.10
C THR A 137 -4.39 7.73 19.37
N PRO A 138 -3.65 8.66 18.75
CA PRO A 138 -2.39 8.34 18.07
C PRO A 138 -1.25 8.15 19.08
N LEU A 139 -0.43 7.12 18.88
CA LEU A 139 0.80 6.86 19.62
C LEU A 139 2.02 6.82 18.69
N TYR A 140 3.21 6.87 19.28
CA TYR A 140 4.41 6.42 18.57
C TYR A 140 4.33 4.92 18.28
N PRO A 141 4.99 4.43 17.21
CA PRO A 141 5.17 3.00 17.00
C PRO A 141 5.87 2.35 18.20
N GLN A 142 5.30 1.25 18.68
CA GLN A 142 5.77 0.51 19.86
C GLN A 142 6.05 -0.97 19.57
N GLU A 143 5.58 -1.46 18.42
CA GLU A 143 5.84 -2.82 17.96
C GLU A 143 6.63 -2.74 16.65
N ARG A 144 7.79 -3.39 16.62
CA ARG A 144 8.69 -3.40 15.47
C ARG A 144 8.18 -4.35 14.39
N ILE A 145 8.22 -3.90 13.14
CA ILE A 145 8.07 -4.75 11.96
C ILE A 145 9.45 -5.35 11.66
N ASN A 146 9.60 -6.66 11.87
CA ASN A 146 10.82 -7.39 11.60
C ASN A 146 11.01 -7.54 10.09
N LEU A 147 12.11 -7.01 9.54
CA LEU A 147 12.38 -7.06 8.11
C LEU A 147 13.39 -8.15 7.74
N GLU A 148 14.10 -8.68 8.71
CA GLU A 148 15.03 -9.79 8.52
C GLU A 148 14.28 -11.11 8.28
N PHE A 149 14.43 -11.71 7.09
CA PHE A 149 13.83 -13.01 6.72
C PHE A 149 14.76 -13.93 5.94
N ASP A 150 15.71 -13.36 5.18
CA ASP A 150 16.71 -14.09 4.40
C ASP A 150 18.11 -13.53 4.74
N PRO A 151 19.09 -14.37 5.14
CA PRO A 151 20.46 -13.93 5.40
C PRO A 151 21.13 -13.19 4.24
N GLU A 152 20.73 -13.49 3.00
CA GLU A 152 21.27 -12.89 1.77
C GLU A 152 20.49 -11.64 1.32
N GLU A 153 19.36 -11.31 1.95
CA GLU A 153 18.63 -10.07 1.68
C GLU A 153 19.23 -8.92 2.50
N TYR A 154 20.33 -8.37 1.99
CA TYR A 154 21.05 -7.30 2.67
C TYR A 154 20.27 -5.97 2.75
N CYS A 155 19.31 -5.73 1.85
CA CYS A 155 18.52 -4.49 1.87
C CYS A 155 17.75 -4.35 3.20
N THR A 156 17.05 -5.40 3.61
CA THR A 156 16.25 -5.38 4.83
C THR A 156 17.13 -5.46 6.07
N ARG A 157 18.19 -6.27 6.03
CA ARG A 157 19.15 -6.39 7.14
C ARG A 157 19.83 -5.07 7.48
N VAL A 158 20.35 -4.37 6.48
CA VAL A 158 20.96 -3.04 6.66
C VAL A 158 19.91 -2.02 7.09
N MET A 159 18.74 -2.00 6.44
CA MET A 159 17.67 -1.07 6.81
C MET A 159 17.23 -1.24 8.27
N GLU A 160 17.11 -2.47 8.77
CA GLU A 160 16.71 -2.74 10.16
C GLU A 160 17.76 -2.31 11.19
N LEU A 161 19.05 -2.33 10.83
CA LEU A 161 20.15 -1.86 11.70
C LEU A 161 20.25 -0.33 11.75
N ILE A 162 19.82 0.36 10.69
CA ILE A 162 19.99 1.81 10.56
C ILE A 162 18.68 2.54 10.87
N ALA A 163 17.55 2.11 10.32
CA ALA A 163 16.27 2.78 10.43
C ALA A 163 15.16 1.73 10.69
N PRO A 164 15.04 1.23 11.93
CA PRO A 164 14.01 0.24 12.28
C PRO A 164 12.61 0.81 12.01
N ILE A 165 11.69 -0.07 11.59
CA ILE A 165 10.31 0.29 11.24
C ILE A 165 9.38 -0.29 12.29
N GLY A 166 8.38 0.48 12.73
CA GLY A 166 7.32 0.00 13.60
C GLY A 166 5.93 0.05 12.97
N LYS A 167 5.00 -0.65 13.60
CA LYS A 167 3.57 -0.57 13.32
C LYS A 167 3.07 0.86 13.61
N GLY A 168 2.62 1.54 12.56
CA GLY A 168 2.23 2.95 12.61
C GLY A 168 3.30 3.95 12.13
N GLN A 169 4.40 3.48 11.55
CA GLN A 169 5.49 4.35 11.08
C GLN A 169 5.05 5.25 9.91
N ARG A 170 5.58 6.49 9.90
CA ARG A 170 5.56 7.40 8.75
C ARG A 170 6.97 7.52 8.18
N GLY A 171 7.31 6.62 7.27
CA GLY A 171 8.66 6.51 6.69
C GLY A 171 8.76 7.15 5.31
N LEU A 172 9.87 7.84 5.06
CA LEU A 172 10.26 8.32 3.75
C LEU A 172 11.51 7.59 3.26
N ILE A 173 11.44 7.00 2.07
CA ILE A 173 12.61 6.51 1.34
C ILE A 173 13.00 7.61 0.35
N VAL A 174 14.00 8.40 0.74
CA VAL A 174 14.47 9.56 -0.01
C VAL A 174 15.48 9.08 -1.03
N ALA A 175 15.14 9.19 -2.31
CA ALA A 175 15.89 8.52 -3.35
C ALA A 175 15.97 9.37 -4.62
N ALA A 176 17.19 9.54 -5.12
CA ALA A 176 17.38 10.03 -6.48
C ALA A 176 16.98 8.96 -7.52
N PRO A 177 16.68 9.33 -8.77
CA PRO A 177 16.46 8.35 -9.83
C PRO A 177 17.63 7.37 -9.96
N ARG A 178 17.32 6.09 -10.23
CA ARG A 178 18.30 4.99 -10.44
C ARG A 178 19.14 4.59 -9.20
N THR A 179 18.69 4.92 -7.99
CA THR A 179 19.38 4.54 -6.74
C THR A 179 18.92 3.20 -6.12
N GLY A 180 17.93 2.54 -6.71
CA GLY A 180 17.41 1.25 -6.20
C GLY A 180 16.18 1.37 -5.29
N LYS A 181 15.41 2.48 -5.36
CA LYS A 181 14.16 2.67 -4.58
C LYS A 181 13.23 1.45 -4.67
N THR A 182 12.97 0.96 -5.88
CA THR A 182 12.03 -0.14 -6.14
C THR A 182 12.52 -1.44 -5.52
N MET A 183 13.83 -1.73 -5.63
CA MET A 183 14.43 -2.92 -5.02
C MET A 183 14.28 -2.91 -3.50
N LEU A 184 14.54 -1.77 -2.85
CA LEU A 184 14.40 -1.64 -1.40
C LEU A 184 12.95 -1.83 -0.95
N LEU A 185 11.98 -1.17 -1.62
CA LEU A 185 10.57 -1.33 -1.27
C LEU A 185 10.06 -2.76 -1.51
N GLN A 186 10.48 -3.42 -2.59
CA GLN A 186 10.13 -4.81 -2.84
C GLN A 186 10.72 -5.74 -1.77
N ALA A 187 11.95 -5.50 -1.32
CA ALA A 187 12.56 -6.25 -0.23
C ALA A 187 11.78 -6.09 1.09
N VAL A 188 11.36 -4.87 1.41
CA VAL A 188 10.48 -4.59 2.56
C VAL A 188 9.13 -5.31 2.42
N ALA A 189 8.52 -5.29 1.23
CA ALA A 189 7.26 -5.96 0.97
C ALA A 189 7.35 -7.48 1.19
N ARG A 190 8.39 -8.12 0.64
CA ARG A 190 8.65 -9.56 0.83
C ARG A 190 8.86 -9.90 2.30
N ALA A 191 9.61 -9.06 3.03
CA ALA A 191 9.84 -9.27 4.44
C ALA A 191 8.56 -9.19 5.27
N ILE A 192 7.69 -8.21 5.01
CA ILE A 192 6.39 -8.09 5.67
C ILE A 192 5.53 -9.31 5.37
N LEU A 193 5.42 -9.72 4.10
CA LEU A 193 4.63 -10.91 3.73
C LEU A 193 5.14 -12.20 4.39
N HIS A 194 6.45 -12.31 4.63
CA HIS A 194 7.05 -13.49 5.25
C HIS A 194 6.92 -13.48 6.78
N ASN A 195 7.32 -12.38 7.42
CA ASN A 195 7.42 -12.28 8.88
C ASN A 195 6.10 -11.86 9.54
N HIS A 196 5.25 -11.13 8.82
CA HIS A 196 4.04 -10.49 9.33
C HIS A 196 2.82 -10.78 8.45
N PRO A 197 2.40 -12.04 8.29
CA PRO A 197 1.25 -12.41 7.46
C PRO A 197 -0.08 -11.84 7.98
N GLU A 198 -0.12 -11.36 9.24
CA GLU A 198 -1.27 -10.66 9.83
C GLU A 198 -1.45 -9.23 9.30
N ILE A 199 -0.39 -8.62 8.77
CA ILE A 199 -0.41 -7.25 8.25
C ILE A 199 -1.06 -7.24 6.87
N ILE A 200 -2.05 -6.36 6.70
CA ILE A 200 -2.64 -6.10 5.39
C ILE A 200 -1.70 -5.18 4.62
N LEU A 201 -0.99 -5.75 3.65
CA LEU A 201 -0.04 -5.04 2.80
C LEU A 201 -0.70 -4.54 1.51
N ILE A 202 -0.68 -3.22 1.30
CA ILE A 202 -1.14 -2.56 0.09
C ILE A 202 0.05 -1.87 -0.58
N VAL A 203 0.33 -2.21 -1.82
CA VAL A 203 1.29 -1.50 -2.67
C VAL A 203 0.53 -0.53 -3.55
N LEU A 204 0.80 0.76 -3.42
CA LEU A 204 0.17 1.83 -4.19
C LEU A 204 1.18 2.48 -5.13
N LEU A 205 1.01 2.25 -6.43
CA LEU A 205 1.88 2.74 -7.49
C LEU A 205 1.20 3.89 -8.24
N ILE A 206 1.79 5.09 -8.19
CA ILE A 206 1.23 6.32 -8.76
C ILE A 206 2.17 6.88 -9.81
N ASP A 207 1.64 7.06 -11.02
CA ASP A 207 2.36 7.65 -12.16
C ASP A 207 3.68 6.91 -12.46
N GLU A 208 3.64 5.58 -12.29
CA GLU A 208 4.74 4.67 -12.60
C GLU A 208 4.52 3.94 -13.91
N ARG A 209 5.59 3.28 -14.39
CA ARG A 209 5.57 2.60 -15.69
C ARG A 209 4.83 1.26 -15.64
N PRO A 210 4.08 0.87 -16.69
CA PRO A 210 3.36 -0.41 -16.73
C PRO A 210 4.24 -1.65 -16.49
N GLU A 211 5.49 -1.64 -16.98
CA GLU A 211 6.43 -2.74 -16.75
C GLU A 211 6.85 -2.87 -15.28
N GLU A 212 6.95 -1.75 -14.55
CA GLU A 212 7.26 -1.74 -13.12
C GLU A 212 6.07 -2.27 -12.30
N VAL A 213 4.84 -1.91 -12.69
CA VAL A 213 3.61 -2.49 -12.09
C VAL A 213 3.57 -4.01 -12.25
N THR A 214 3.90 -4.50 -13.44
CA THR A 214 3.92 -5.93 -13.73
C THR A 214 5.00 -6.65 -12.90
N ASP A 215 6.17 -6.05 -12.73
CA ASP A 215 7.24 -6.60 -11.88
C ASP A 215 6.78 -6.69 -10.41
N TRP A 216 6.18 -5.62 -9.88
CA TRP A 216 5.57 -5.62 -8.55
C TRP A 216 4.57 -6.78 -8.36
N GLN A 217 3.62 -6.93 -9.27
CA GLN A 217 2.62 -8.02 -9.20
C GLN A 217 3.25 -9.42 -9.19
N ARG A 218 4.41 -9.60 -9.84
CA ARG A 218 5.13 -10.89 -9.84
C ARG A 218 5.91 -11.13 -8.57
N GLN A 219 6.50 -10.08 -8.00
CA GLN A 219 7.34 -10.14 -6.79
C GLN A 219 6.51 -10.33 -5.52
N VAL A 220 5.30 -9.77 -5.44
CA VAL A 220 4.47 -9.76 -4.23
C VAL A 220 3.06 -10.33 -4.48
N LYS A 221 3.00 -11.60 -4.89
CA LYS A 221 1.73 -12.28 -5.28
C LYS A 221 0.62 -12.26 -4.22
N ASN A 222 0.98 -12.18 -2.94
CA ASN A 222 0.03 -12.18 -1.82
C ASN A 222 -0.29 -10.78 -1.30
N ALA A 223 0.26 -9.73 -1.91
CA ALA A 223 -0.06 -8.36 -1.59
C ALA A 223 -1.07 -7.78 -2.58
N GLU A 224 -1.84 -6.81 -2.10
CA GLU A 224 -2.71 -6.03 -2.96
C GLU A 224 -1.89 -4.95 -3.68
N VAL A 225 -1.69 -5.10 -4.99
CA VAL A 225 -0.98 -4.12 -5.82
C VAL A 225 -2.00 -3.27 -6.58
N ILE A 226 -2.15 -2.02 -6.15
CA ILE A 226 -3.03 -1.01 -6.74
C ILE A 226 -2.18 -0.01 -7.50
N SER A 227 -2.55 0.28 -8.74
CA SER A 227 -1.76 1.14 -9.62
C SER A 227 -2.59 2.11 -10.44
N SER A 228 -2.01 3.28 -10.70
CA SER A 228 -2.43 4.20 -11.75
C SER A 228 -1.19 4.63 -12.50
N THR A 229 -0.99 4.08 -13.71
CA THR A 229 0.21 4.33 -14.53
C THR A 229 0.25 5.76 -15.06
N PHE A 230 1.39 6.19 -15.62
CA PHE A 230 1.57 7.53 -16.19
C PHE A 230 0.65 7.86 -17.38
N ASP A 231 0.00 6.85 -17.98
CA ASP A 231 -0.97 7.05 -19.06
C ASP A 231 -2.29 7.67 -18.57
N GLU A 232 -2.48 7.71 -17.26
CA GLU A 232 -3.72 8.11 -16.61
C GLU A 232 -3.70 9.58 -16.15
N PRO A 233 -4.85 10.26 -16.10
CA PRO A 233 -4.90 11.65 -15.69
C PRO A 233 -4.65 11.83 -14.18
N ALA A 234 -4.17 13.01 -13.79
CA ALA A 234 -3.89 13.36 -12.39
C ALA A 234 -5.09 13.17 -11.44
N GLN A 235 -6.31 13.42 -11.93
CA GLN A 235 -7.55 13.18 -11.18
C GLN A 235 -7.69 11.71 -10.78
N ARG A 236 -7.26 10.79 -11.64
CA ARG A 236 -7.30 9.36 -11.36
C ARG A 236 -6.29 8.96 -10.30
N HIS A 237 -5.06 9.50 -10.36
CA HIS A 237 -4.06 9.27 -9.32
C HIS A 237 -4.59 9.67 -7.93
N ALA A 238 -5.26 10.83 -7.85
CA ALA A 238 -5.89 11.29 -6.62
C ALA A 238 -7.04 10.37 -6.17
N GLN A 239 -7.96 10.01 -7.08
CA GLN A 239 -9.11 9.16 -6.75
C GLN A 239 -8.69 7.79 -6.21
N VAL A 240 -7.77 7.10 -6.90
CA VAL A 240 -7.30 5.77 -6.46
C VAL A 240 -6.62 5.86 -5.09
N SER A 241 -5.80 6.90 -4.87
CA SER A 241 -5.16 7.13 -3.58
C SER A 241 -6.16 7.41 -2.46
N GLU A 242 -7.24 8.14 -2.75
CA GLU A 242 -8.32 8.42 -1.78
C GLU A 242 -9.08 7.15 -1.39
N ILE A 243 -9.41 6.27 -2.34
CA ILE A 243 -10.07 4.99 -2.04
C ILE A 243 -9.16 4.09 -1.20
N VAL A 244 -7.88 3.97 -1.56
CA VAL A 244 -6.89 3.18 -0.80
C VAL A 244 -6.73 3.71 0.62
N MET A 245 -6.65 5.02 0.79
CA MET A 245 -6.56 5.66 2.10
C MET A 245 -7.81 5.40 2.95
N GLU A 246 -9.01 5.56 2.38
CA GLU A 246 -10.24 5.29 3.13
C GLU A 246 -10.37 3.82 3.49
N LYS A 247 -10.02 2.90 2.58
CA LYS A 247 -9.94 1.46 2.90
C LYS A 247 -9.01 1.19 4.08
N ALA A 248 -7.80 1.71 4.04
CA ALA A 248 -6.83 1.51 5.11
C ALA A 248 -7.35 2.03 6.46
N LYS A 249 -7.99 3.21 6.49
CA LYS A 249 -8.62 3.72 7.71
C LYS A 249 -9.74 2.82 8.22
N ARG A 250 -10.62 2.33 7.34
CA ARG A 250 -11.70 1.41 7.74
C ARG A 250 -11.15 0.12 8.34
N LEU A 251 -10.08 -0.43 7.79
CA LEU A 251 -9.42 -1.62 8.35
C LEU A 251 -8.79 -1.34 9.73
N VAL A 252 -8.17 -0.18 9.93
CA VAL A 252 -7.59 0.19 11.23
C VAL A 252 -8.66 0.43 12.30
N GLU A 253 -9.83 0.97 11.93
CA GLU A 253 -10.99 1.05 12.83
C GLU A 253 -11.44 -0.33 13.34
N HIS A 254 -11.16 -1.40 12.57
CA HIS A 254 -11.38 -2.80 12.92
C HIS A 254 -10.14 -3.46 13.55
N LYS A 255 -9.25 -2.66 14.13
CA LYS A 255 -8.04 -3.11 14.84
C LYS A 255 -7.07 -3.93 13.98
N ARG A 256 -7.07 -3.73 12.67
CA ARG A 256 -6.12 -4.37 11.75
C ARG A 256 -4.86 -3.51 11.61
N ASP A 257 -3.73 -4.18 11.46
CA ASP A 257 -2.48 -3.53 11.06
C ASP A 257 -2.41 -3.44 9.54
N VAL A 258 -2.23 -2.23 9.02
CA VAL A 258 -2.19 -1.95 7.57
C VAL A 258 -0.87 -1.29 7.24
N VAL A 259 -0.19 -1.78 6.21
CA VAL A 259 1.00 -1.13 5.63
C VAL A 259 0.67 -0.70 4.21
N ILE A 260 0.90 0.58 3.90
CA ILE A 260 0.88 1.11 2.54
C ILE A 260 2.32 1.38 2.10
N LEU A 261 2.73 0.73 1.02
CA LEU A 261 3.97 1.04 0.30
C LEU A 261 3.61 1.94 -0.89
N LEU A 262 3.96 3.22 -0.81
CA LEU A 262 3.63 4.23 -1.81
C LEU A 262 4.83 4.58 -2.69
N ASP A 263 4.71 4.33 -3.99
CA ASP A 263 5.70 4.75 -5.00
C ASP A 263 5.01 5.63 -6.07
N SER A 264 5.03 6.96 -5.99
CA SER A 264 5.73 7.80 -5.00
C SER A 264 4.87 8.93 -4.44
N ILE A 265 5.25 9.45 -3.26
CA ILE A 265 4.57 10.62 -2.67
C ILE A 265 4.84 11.89 -3.47
N THR A 266 6.00 12.00 -4.12
CA THR A 266 6.34 13.14 -4.98
C THR A 266 5.39 13.21 -6.17
N ARG A 267 5.16 12.08 -6.85
CA ARG A 267 4.22 12.00 -7.98
C ARG A 267 2.78 12.25 -7.54
N LEU A 268 2.37 11.73 -6.39
CA LEU A 268 1.05 12.01 -5.82
C LEU A 268 0.87 13.51 -5.53
N ALA A 269 1.86 14.17 -4.94
CA ALA A 269 1.83 15.60 -4.66
C ALA A 269 1.76 16.44 -5.95
N ARG A 270 2.49 16.05 -7.00
CA ARG A 270 2.38 16.66 -8.34
C ARG A 270 0.96 16.52 -8.90
N ALA A 271 0.37 15.34 -8.82
CA ALA A 271 -1.00 15.11 -9.29
C ALA A 271 -2.01 16.02 -8.56
N TYR A 272 -1.91 16.13 -7.23
CA TYR A 272 -2.74 17.04 -6.45
C TYR A 272 -2.52 18.52 -6.80
N ASN A 273 -1.28 18.92 -7.12
CA ASN A 273 -0.99 20.27 -7.58
C ASN A 273 -1.64 20.57 -8.94
N THR A 274 -1.63 19.62 -9.86
CA THR A 274 -2.26 19.78 -11.18
C THR A 274 -3.77 19.95 -11.12
N ILE A 275 -4.45 19.27 -10.18
CA ILE A 275 -5.92 19.31 -10.05
C ILE A 275 -6.43 20.36 -9.08
N ALA A 276 -5.54 20.98 -8.28
CA ALA A 276 -5.92 21.98 -7.30
C ALA A 276 -6.50 23.23 -7.99
N PRO A 277 -7.65 23.75 -7.54
CA PRO A 277 -8.12 25.05 -7.98
C PRO A 277 -7.08 26.14 -7.63
N PRO A 278 -6.77 27.09 -8.53
CA PRO A 278 -5.80 28.13 -8.25
C PRO A 278 -6.19 28.95 -7.00
N SER A 279 -5.30 28.97 -6.01
CA SER A 279 -5.48 29.76 -4.77
C SER A 279 -5.11 31.24 -4.94
N GLY A 280 -4.48 31.60 -6.06
CA GLY A 280 -3.88 32.91 -6.29
C GLY A 280 -2.54 33.12 -5.59
N ARG A 281 -2.04 32.12 -4.84
CA ARG A 281 -0.73 32.14 -4.17
C ARG A 281 0.10 30.93 -4.59
N VAL A 282 1.18 31.20 -5.32
CA VAL A 282 2.11 30.18 -5.79
C VAL A 282 3.38 30.24 -4.93
N LEU A 283 3.70 29.11 -4.31
CA LEU A 283 4.93 28.90 -3.54
C LEU A 283 6.13 28.67 -4.47
N SER A 284 7.32 28.61 -3.87
CA SER A 284 8.53 28.25 -4.60
C SER A 284 8.36 26.92 -5.33
N GLY A 285 8.92 26.81 -6.54
CA GLY A 285 8.80 25.61 -7.37
C GLY A 285 7.47 25.46 -8.11
N GLY A 286 6.58 26.46 -8.11
CA GLY A 286 5.34 26.42 -8.89
C GLY A 286 4.21 25.63 -8.23
N LEU A 287 4.29 25.43 -6.91
CA LEU A 287 3.27 24.75 -6.12
C LEU A 287 2.18 25.73 -5.70
N ASP A 288 0.92 25.36 -5.86
CA ASP A 288 -0.17 26.10 -5.26
C ASP A 288 -0.14 25.95 -3.73
N SER A 289 -0.43 27.03 -3.00
CA SER A 289 -0.40 27.03 -1.53
C SER A 289 -1.30 25.97 -0.87
N ASN A 290 -2.38 25.55 -1.54
CA ASN A 290 -3.31 24.54 -1.04
C ASN A 290 -3.02 23.12 -1.59
N ALA A 291 -2.16 22.99 -2.60
CA ALA A 291 -1.92 21.73 -3.29
C ALA A 291 -1.39 20.62 -2.37
N LEU A 292 -0.53 20.99 -1.40
CA LEU A 292 0.12 20.02 -0.51
C LEU A 292 -0.76 19.59 0.66
N GLN A 293 -1.91 20.23 0.91
CA GLN A 293 -2.73 19.91 2.06
C GLN A 293 -3.24 18.46 2.03
N ARG A 294 -3.76 18.00 0.89
CA ARG A 294 -4.27 16.62 0.72
C ARG A 294 -3.15 15.57 0.80
N PRO A 295 -2.03 15.70 0.06
CA PRO A 295 -0.88 14.81 0.22
C PRO A 295 -0.33 14.76 1.66
N LYS A 296 -0.24 15.90 2.36
CA LYS A 296 0.19 15.94 3.77
C LYS A 296 -0.79 15.22 4.68
N ARG A 297 -2.10 15.36 4.45
CA ARG A 297 -3.12 14.60 5.20
C ARG A 297 -3.03 13.10 4.92
N PHE A 298 -2.75 12.70 3.67
CA PHE A 298 -2.54 11.31 3.30
C PHE A 298 -1.37 10.71 4.09
N PHE A 299 -0.19 11.34 4.04
CA PHE A 299 1.00 10.82 4.72
C PHE A 299 0.90 10.92 6.25
N GLY A 300 0.32 12.01 6.76
CA GLY A 300 0.03 12.22 8.17
C GLY A 300 -1.09 11.33 8.74
N ALA A 301 -1.78 10.56 7.90
CA ALA A 301 -2.73 9.57 8.37
C ALA A 301 -2.02 8.43 9.11
N ALA A 302 -0.81 8.04 8.70
CA ALA A 302 -0.08 6.94 9.33
C ALA A 302 0.25 7.24 10.79
N ARG A 303 -0.10 6.29 11.67
CA ARG A 303 -0.02 6.38 13.12
C ARG A 303 -0.24 5.01 13.74
N ASN A 304 0.35 4.79 14.91
CA ASN A 304 -0.03 3.70 15.78
C ASN A 304 -1.27 4.12 16.59
N ILE A 305 -2.17 3.20 16.92
CA ILE A 305 -3.39 3.50 17.67
C ILE A 305 -3.38 2.79 19.02
N GLU A 306 -3.68 3.53 20.08
CA GLU A 306 -3.89 2.95 21.41
C GLU A 306 -5.07 1.97 21.42
N ASN A 307 -4.85 0.73 21.87
CA ASN A 307 -5.85 -0.34 21.93
C ASN A 307 -6.52 -0.66 20.56
N GLY A 308 -5.84 -0.32 19.46
CA GLY A 308 -6.33 -0.49 18.10
C GLY A 308 -5.32 -1.21 17.21
N GLY A 309 -5.50 -1.06 15.89
CA GLY A 309 -4.52 -1.47 14.90
C GLY A 309 -3.54 -0.35 14.59
N SER A 310 -2.87 -0.42 13.45
CA SER A 310 -1.92 0.62 13.04
C SER A 310 -2.00 0.90 11.54
N LEU A 311 -1.75 2.15 11.17
CA LEU A 311 -1.54 2.53 9.78
C LEU A 311 -0.07 2.91 9.58
N THR A 312 0.67 2.08 8.88
CA THR A 312 2.05 2.34 8.47
C THR A 312 2.07 2.82 7.03
N ILE A 313 2.79 3.89 6.73
CA ILE A 313 3.01 4.35 5.35
C ILE A 313 4.52 4.51 5.15
N LEU A 314 5.04 3.76 4.19
CA LEU A 314 6.40 3.95 3.67
C LEU A 314 6.29 4.47 2.26
N ALA A 315 6.77 5.69 2.03
CA ALA A 315 6.65 6.34 0.74
C ALA A 315 8.01 6.71 0.16
N THR A 316 8.19 6.54 -1.15
CA THR A 316 9.36 7.10 -1.84
C THR A 316 9.18 8.60 -2.05
N ALA A 317 10.24 9.36 -1.78
CA ALA A 317 10.35 10.77 -2.11
C ALA A 317 11.52 10.97 -3.08
N LEU A 318 11.24 11.58 -4.22
CA LEU A 318 12.26 11.85 -5.24
C LEU A 318 13.02 13.13 -4.92
N ILE A 319 14.35 13.03 -4.95
CA ILE A 319 15.29 14.17 -4.85
C ILE A 319 16.24 14.18 -6.06
N ASP A 320 17.01 15.24 -6.23
CA ASP A 320 18.01 15.38 -7.30
C ASP A 320 17.45 15.11 -8.71
N THR A 321 16.19 15.52 -8.94
CA THR A 321 15.50 15.39 -10.23
C THR A 321 15.77 16.57 -11.16
N GLY A 322 16.39 17.63 -10.64
CA GLY A 322 16.53 18.92 -11.32
C GLY A 322 15.27 19.80 -11.27
N SER A 323 14.22 19.36 -10.55
CA SER A 323 12.98 20.11 -10.37
C SER A 323 12.91 20.74 -8.98
N ARG A 324 12.91 22.08 -8.93
CA ARG A 324 12.71 22.82 -7.67
C ARG A 324 11.37 22.51 -7.00
N MET A 325 10.37 22.07 -7.77
CA MET A 325 9.10 21.60 -7.23
C MET A 325 9.30 20.38 -6.33
N ASP A 326 10.14 19.43 -6.74
CA ASP A 326 10.35 18.18 -5.99
C ASP A 326 11.12 18.45 -4.71
N ASP A 327 12.11 19.36 -4.74
CA ASP A 327 12.85 19.77 -3.55
C ASP A 327 11.91 20.35 -2.48
N VAL A 328 10.97 21.22 -2.90
CA VAL A 328 9.99 21.82 -1.98
C VAL A 328 9.00 20.78 -1.47
N ILE A 329 8.55 19.86 -2.33
CA ILE A 329 7.69 18.74 -1.93
C ILE A 329 8.40 17.89 -0.86
N PHE A 330 9.66 17.54 -1.09
CA PHE A 330 10.45 16.74 -0.15
C PHE A 330 10.57 17.41 1.21
N GLU A 331 10.96 18.68 1.27
CA GLU A 331 11.11 19.42 2.54
C GLU A 331 9.80 19.49 3.34
N GLU A 332 8.66 19.63 2.66
CA GLU A 332 7.34 19.64 3.30
C GLU A 332 6.95 18.29 3.94
N PHE A 333 7.38 17.19 3.33
CA PHE A 333 7.14 15.84 3.86
C PHE A 333 8.15 15.40 4.91
N LYS A 334 9.40 15.86 4.80
CA LYS A 334 10.45 15.62 5.79
C LYS A 334 10.02 16.03 7.19
N GLY A 335 9.36 17.19 7.33
CA GLY A 335 8.80 17.65 8.60
C GLY A 335 7.64 16.80 9.15
N THR A 336 6.96 16.04 8.28
CA THR A 336 5.77 15.24 8.62
C THR A 336 6.13 13.80 9.03
N GLY A 337 7.21 13.26 8.46
CA GLY A 337 7.72 11.91 8.71
C GLY A 337 8.39 11.74 10.08
N ASN A 338 8.54 10.47 10.48
CA ASN A 338 9.28 10.10 11.69
C ASN A 338 10.34 9.00 11.43
N MET A 339 10.53 8.60 10.18
CA MET A 339 11.64 7.76 9.73
C MET A 339 12.07 8.23 8.34
N GLU A 340 13.38 8.25 8.10
CA GLU A 340 13.97 8.59 6.81
C GLU A 340 15.04 7.55 6.45
N VAL A 341 15.02 7.08 5.21
CA VAL A 341 16.09 6.28 4.60
C VAL A 341 16.54 6.97 3.32
N HIS A 342 17.75 7.48 3.33
CA HIS A 342 18.33 8.19 2.19
C HIS A 342 19.11 7.22 1.31
N LEU A 343 18.89 7.25 0.01
CA LEU A 343 19.63 6.47 -0.98
C LEU A 343 20.64 7.35 -1.71
N ASP A 344 21.91 6.99 -1.67
CA ASP A 344 23.01 7.77 -2.24
C ASP A 344 23.36 7.31 -3.67
N ARG A 345 23.34 8.27 -4.60
CA ARG A 345 23.66 8.01 -6.02
C ARG A 345 25.09 7.50 -6.23
N ARG A 346 26.06 7.94 -5.42
CA ARG A 346 27.47 7.53 -5.54
C ARG A 346 27.67 6.05 -5.22
N LEU A 347 26.89 5.51 -4.28
CA LEU A 347 26.86 4.06 -4.00
C LEU A 347 26.31 3.30 -5.21
N ALA A 348 25.16 3.74 -5.73
CA ALA A 348 24.49 3.10 -6.87
C ALA A 348 25.34 3.14 -8.15
N ASP A 349 26.01 4.26 -8.45
CA ASP A 349 26.89 4.42 -9.61
C ASP A 349 28.09 3.45 -9.57
N LYS A 350 28.55 3.09 -8.37
CA LYS A 350 29.57 2.06 -8.13
C LYS A 350 29.01 0.65 -7.98
N ARG A 351 27.70 0.46 -8.13
CA ARG A 351 26.98 -0.81 -7.96
C ARG A 351 27.08 -1.40 -6.55
N ILE A 352 27.20 -0.54 -5.54
CA ILE A 352 27.16 -0.93 -4.13
C ILE A 352 25.70 -0.89 -3.68
N PHE A 353 25.15 -2.05 -3.36
CA PHE A 353 23.76 -2.20 -2.87
C PHE A 353 23.74 -2.98 -1.54
N PRO A 354 22.88 -2.58 -0.58
CA PRO A 354 21.91 -1.48 -0.66
C PRO A 354 22.58 -0.10 -0.64
N ALA A 355 22.08 0.83 -1.46
CA ALA A 355 22.66 2.16 -1.64
C ALA A 355 22.24 3.14 -0.52
N ILE A 356 22.18 2.69 0.73
CA ILE A 356 21.67 3.48 1.87
C ILE A 356 22.78 4.39 2.43
N ASP A 357 22.49 5.69 2.58
CA ASP A 357 23.31 6.60 3.37
C ASP A 357 23.02 6.38 4.86
N ILE A 358 23.95 5.71 5.54
CA ILE A 358 23.85 5.35 6.95
C ILE A 358 23.77 6.59 7.86
N SER A 359 24.45 7.67 7.49
CA SER A 359 24.58 8.87 8.31
C SER A 359 23.31 9.72 8.29
N GLN A 360 22.64 9.80 7.14
CA GLN A 360 21.42 10.58 6.94
C GLN A 360 20.14 9.80 7.27
N SER A 361 20.22 8.47 7.37
CA SER A 361 19.07 7.61 7.64
C SER A 361 18.86 7.36 9.13
N GLY A 362 17.61 7.25 9.58
CA GLY A 362 17.27 6.91 10.96
C GLY A 362 15.78 6.96 11.28
N THR A 363 15.43 6.47 12.47
CA THR A 363 14.06 6.48 12.99
C THR A 363 13.98 7.27 14.28
N ARG A 364 13.00 8.17 14.39
CA ARG A 364 12.71 8.87 15.65
C ARG A 364 12.12 7.90 16.65
N LYS A 365 12.53 8.01 17.91
CA LYS A 365 12.02 7.17 19.01
C LYS A 365 12.30 5.67 18.82
N GLU A 366 13.44 5.32 18.20
CA GLU A 366 13.82 3.92 17.97
C GLU A 366 13.99 3.11 19.27
N GLU A 367 14.20 3.76 20.43
CA GLU A 367 14.21 3.10 21.74
C GLU A 367 12.90 2.41 22.12
N LEU A 368 11.79 2.73 21.43
CA LEU A 368 10.50 2.05 21.58
C LEU A 368 10.38 0.79 20.70
N LEU A 369 11.28 0.60 19.74
CA LEU A 369 11.21 -0.47 18.74
C LEU A 369 12.28 -1.55 18.93
N VAL A 370 13.40 -1.19 19.55
CA VAL A 370 14.51 -2.11 19.80
C VAL A 370 14.82 -2.19 21.28
N ASP A 371 15.21 -3.37 21.74
CA ASP A 371 15.64 -3.56 23.12
C ASP A 371 16.93 -2.79 23.41
N ARG A 372 17.19 -2.54 24.70
CA ARG A 372 18.30 -1.70 25.15
C ARG A 372 19.67 -2.21 24.70
N ASP A 373 19.87 -3.52 24.68
CA ASP A 373 21.17 -4.11 24.31
C ASP A 373 21.40 -3.97 22.81
N ARG A 374 20.39 -4.24 21.99
CA ARG A 374 20.43 -4.01 20.55
C ARG A 374 20.65 -2.53 20.23
N LEU A 375 19.94 -1.63 20.90
CA LEU A 375 20.08 -0.19 20.71
C LEU A 375 21.50 0.31 21.00
N ASN A 376 22.10 -0.13 22.12
CA ASN A 376 23.48 0.20 22.46
C ASN A 376 24.46 -0.23 21.36
N LYS A 377 24.26 -1.42 20.79
CA LYS A 377 25.12 -1.93 19.71
C LYS A 377 24.91 -1.19 18.39
N MET A 378 23.67 -0.87 18.02
CA MET A 378 23.37 0.00 16.87
C MET A 378 24.05 1.37 17.03
N TRP A 379 24.08 1.91 18.25
CA TRP A 379 24.76 3.18 18.53
C TRP A 379 26.28 3.08 18.40
N ILE A 380 26.89 2.00 18.92
CA ILE A 380 28.32 1.73 18.73
C ILE A 380 28.64 1.59 17.24
N LEU A 381 27.81 0.85 16.49
CA LEU A 381 27.97 0.69 15.05
C LEU A 381 27.96 2.05 14.34
N ARG A 382 26.98 2.91 14.65
CA ARG A 382 26.92 4.27 14.10
C ARG A 382 28.16 5.10 14.42
N LYS A 383 28.68 5.00 15.65
CA LYS A 383 29.92 5.70 16.04
C LYS A 383 31.15 5.22 15.28
N VAL A 384 31.25 3.92 15.01
CA VAL A 384 32.36 3.34 14.24
C VAL A 384 32.28 3.77 12.76
N LEU A 385 31.07 3.85 12.20
CA LEU A 385 30.85 4.21 10.80
C LEU A 385 30.93 5.72 10.55
N SER A 386 30.63 6.56 11.54
CA SER A 386 30.56 8.03 11.38
C SER A 386 31.83 8.72 10.86
N PRO A 387 33.07 8.28 11.18
CA PRO A 387 34.28 8.88 10.63
C PRO A 387 34.56 8.51 9.17
N LEU A 388 33.92 7.45 8.66
CA LEU A 388 34.12 6.94 7.31
C LEU A 388 33.30 7.74 6.30
N GLY A 389 33.78 7.82 5.06
CA GLY A 389 32.95 8.31 3.95
C GLY A 389 31.77 7.36 3.66
N THR A 390 30.70 7.85 3.03
CA THR A 390 29.48 7.04 2.73
C THR A 390 29.79 5.70 2.05
N MET A 391 30.73 5.68 1.10
CA MET A 391 31.15 4.46 0.40
C MET A 391 31.88 3.49 1.32
N GLU A 392 32.91 3.97 2.01
CA GLU A 392 33.72 3.17 2.94
C GLU A 392 32.87 2.60 4.08
N ALA A 393 31.92 3.39 4.59
CA ALA A 393 30.99 2.96 5.64
C ALA A 393 30.12 1.79 5.16
N MET A 394 29.57 1.87 3.94
CA MET A 394 28.75 0.79 3.39
C MET A 394 29.58 -0.46 3.07
N GLU A 395 30.75 -0.31 2.45
CA GLU A 395 31.65 -1.43 2.17
C GLU A 395 32.11 -2.12 3.45
N PHE A 396 32.48 -1.35 4.48
CA PHE A 396 32.84 -1.89 5.79
C PHE A 396 31.68 -2.63 6.45
N LEU A 397 30.47 -2.06 6.42
CA LEU A 397 29.29 -2.72 6.98
C LEU A 397 29.00 -4.04 6.25
N MET A 398 29.04 -4.02 4.92
CA MET A 398 28.81 -5.20 4.10
C MET A 398 29.86 -6.28 4.35
N ASP A 399 31.15 -5.93 4.45
CA ASP A 399 32.23 -6.88 4.80
C ASP A 399 31.96 -7.61 6.12
N LYS A 400 31.35 -6.94 7.11
CA LYS A 400 31.04 -7.56 8.41
C LYS A 400 29.71 -8.30 8.45
N ILE A 401 28.73 -7.90 7.64
CA ILE A 401 27.43 -8.56 7.56
C ILE A 401 27.51 -9.82 6.71
N VAL A 402 28.25 -9.79 5.60
CA VAL A 402 28.43 -10.94 4.70
C VAL A 402 29.05 -12.11 5.48
N GLY A 403 28.44 -13.28 5.37
CA GLY A 403 28.84 -14.49 6.09
C GLY A 403 28.20 -14.67 7.47
N THR A 404 27.47 -13.68 7.99
CA THR A 404 26.62 -13.84 9.18
C THR A 404 25.21 -14.26 8.77
N LYS A 405 24.58 -15.16 9.54
CA LYS A 405 23.23 -15.65 9.29
C LYS A 405 22.14 -14.69 9.76
N SER A 406 22.47 -13.82 10.71
CA SER A 406 21.52 -12.82 11.20
C SER A 406 22.16 -11.54 11.70
N ASN A 407 21.37 -10.48 11.82
CA ASN A 407 21.73 -9.23 12.49
C ASN A 407 22.04 -9.45 13.96
N GLN A 408 21.37 -10.40 14.62
CA GLN A 408 21.71 -10.76 16.00
C GLN A 408 23.13 -11.33 16.08
N GLU A 409 23.50 -12.25 15.20
CA GLU A 409 24.85 -12.83 15.12
C GLU A 409 25.91 -11.76 14.82
N PHE A 410 25.64 -10.89 13.83
CA PHE A 410 26.51 -9.76 13.52
C PHE A 410 26.71 -8.83 14.72
N LEU A 411 25.63 -8.40 15.38
CA LEU A 411 25.72 -7.54 16.56
C LEU A 411 26.42 -8.24 17.74
N GLN A 412 26.38 -9.57 17.83
CA GLN A 412 27.14 -10.32 18.83
C GLN A 412 28.64 -10.39 18.52
N SER A 413 29.03 -10.44 17.24
CA SER A 413 30.45 -10.48 16.84
C SER A 413 31.18 -9.16 17.15
N MET A 414 30.47 -8.03 17.21
CA MET A 414 31.04 -6.72 17.61
C MET A 414 31.55 -6.66 19.05
N ASN A 415 31.15 -7.61 19.91
CA ASN A 415 31.61 -7.68 21.31
C ASN A 415 32.99 -8.34 21.44
N ARG A 416 33.58 -8.84 20.34
CA ARG A 416 34.86 -9.55 20.33
C ARG A 416 36.02 -8.66 19.93
#